data_AF-A0A5C2RW72-F1
#
_entry.id   AF-A0A5C2RW72-F1
#
_cell.length_a   1.000
_cell.length_b   1.000
_cell.length_c   1.000
_cell.angle_alpha   90.00
_cell.angle_beta   90.00
_cell.angle_gamma   90.00
#
_symmetry.space_group_name_H-M   'P 1'
#
loop_
_entity.id
_entity.type
_entity.pdbx_description
1 polymer ?
#
loop_
_entity_poly.entity_id
_entity_poly.type
_entity_poly.pdbx_seq_one_letter_code
_entity_poly.pdbx_strand_id
1 'polypeptide(L)'
;IKEPDTFDGTKARYDAWKQQVQLYVGSLDKNRAITTIISFVRGEHVERWRQSFTKKHHQGAHWDFATLADFWTELDGVYVDPNLAKTAQARLEQCFMGQREANDFFQDFEELVDQAGFQTSEAHVIDLLQRNAKKSIIQTIYASGTNPADYDAWK
;
A
#
# COMPACT_ATOMS: atom_id res chain seq x y z
N ILE A 1 -17.87 -13.88 3.95
CA ILE A 1 -17.02 -12.72 3.62
C ILE A 1 -17.94 -11.49 3.67
N LYS A 2 -17.54 -10.43 4.38
CA LYS A 2 -18.34 -9.20 4.46
C LYS A 2 -18.34 -8.51 3.08
N GLU A 3 -19.48 -7.95 2.69
CA GLU A 3 -19.56 -7.15 1.47
C GLU A 3 -18.68 -5.89 1.60
N PRO A 4 -17.86 -5.56 0.59
CA PRO A 4 -17.01 -4.37 0.60
C PRO A 4 -17.82 -3.06 0.58
N ASP A 5 -17.23 -2.00 1.12
CA ASP A 5 -17.79 -0.65 0.98
C ASP A 5 -17.74 -0.17 -0.48
N THR A 6 -18.59 0.81 -0.82
CA THR A 6 -18.51 1.48 -2.13
C THR A 6 -17.28 2.38 -2.21
N PHE A 7 -16.66 2.45 -3.39
CA PHE A 7 -15.54 3.32 -3.68
C PHE A 7 -15.96 4.53 -4.51
N ASP A 8 -15.71 5.72 -3.97
CA ASP A 8 -16.09 7.02 -4.53
C ASP A 8 -14.96 7.72 -5.30
N GLY A 9 -13.82 7.05 -5.47
CA GLY A 9 -12.63 7.61 -6.13
C GLY A 9 -11.61 8.24 -5.19
N THR A 10 -11.85 8.25 -3.88
CA THR A 10 -10.92 8.80 -2.90
C THR A 10 -9.63 7.98 -2.82
N LYS A 11 -8.55 8.48 -3.43
CA LYS A 11 -7.26 7.76 -3.52
C LYS A 11 -6.71 7.28 -2.18
N ALA A 12 -6.84 8.08 -1.12
CA ALA A 12 -6.40 7.72 0.23
C ALA A 12 -7.08 6.47 0.81
N ARG A 13 -8.26 6.09 0.29
CA ARG A 13 -9.01 4.90 0.72
C ARG A 13 -8.88 3.72 -0.26
N TYR A 14 -8.22 3.93 -1.39
CA TYR A 14 -8.20 2.97 -2.49
C TYR A 14 -7.56 1.63 -2.09
N ASP A 15 -6.41 1.66 -1.42
CA ASP A 15 -5.70 0.43 -1.05
C ASP A 15 -6.50 -0.44 -0.07
N ALA A 16 -6.98 0.16 1.02
CA ALA A 16 -7.83 -0.52 2.00
C ALA A 16 -9.11 -1.09 1.35
N TRP A 17 -9.72 -0.36 0.40
CA TRP A 17 -10.88 -0.85 -0.34
C TRP A 17 -10.52 -2.01 -1.29
N LYS A 18 -9.42 -1.88 -2.04
CA LYS A 18 -8.92 -2.90 -2.97
C LYS A 18 -8.69 -4.23 -2.26
N GLN A 19 -8.05 -4.23 -1.10
CA GLN A 19 -7.81 -5.43 -0.29
C GLN A 19 -9.13 -6.14 0.09
N GLN A 20 -10.13 -5.37 0.55
CA GLN A 20 -11.45 -5.93 0.88
C GLN A 20 -12.13 -6.56 -0.33
N VAL A 21 -12.08 -5.89 -1.48
CA VAL A 21 -12.71 -6.38 -2.71
C VAL A 21 -11.99 -7.61 -3.26
N GLN A 22 -10.65 -7.64 -3.23
CA GLN A 22 -9.86 -8.80 -3.66
C GLN A 22 -10.23 -10.07 -2.88
N LEU A 23 -10.42 -9.96 -1.56
CA LEU A 23 -10.91 -11.06 -0.73
C LEU A 23 -12.34 -11.46 -1.12
N TYR A 24 -13.21 -10.50 -1.40
CA TYR A 24 -14.61 -10.74 -1.74
C TYR A 24 -14.79 -11.45 -3.10
N VAL A 25 -13.98 -11.09 -4.11
CA VAL A 25 -14.09 -11.64 -5.47
C VAL A 25 -13.15 -12.82 -5.74
N GLY A 26 -12.32 -13.21 -4.76
CA GLY A 26 -11.23 -14.17 -4.98
C GLY A 26 -11.65 -15.56 -5.48
N SER A 27 -12.90 -15.96 -5.26
CA SER A 27 -13.47 -17.22 -5.76
C SER A 27 -14.25 -17.10 -7.06
N LEU A 28 -14.40 -15.88 -7.61
CA LEU A 28 -15.18 -15.62 -8.82
C LEU A 28 -14.32 -15.79 -10.08
N ASP A 29 -14.96 -16.15 -11.19
CA ASP A 29 -14.31 -16.07 -12.50
C ASP A 29 -13.99 -14.61 -12.87
N LYS A 30 -13.02 -14.41 -13.75
CA LYS A 30 -12.53 -13.08 -14.16
C LYS A 30 -13.65 -12.10 -14.52
N ASN A 31 -14.59 -12.49 -15.38
CA ASN A 31 -15.61 -11.55 -15.87
C ASN A 31 -16.59 -11.18 -14.75
N ARG A 32 -17.00 -12.16 -13.94
CA ARG A 32 -17.87 -11.90 -12.79
C ARG A 32 -17.15 -11.10 -11.70
N ALA A 33 -15.87 -11.35 -11.48
CA ALA A 33 -15.03 -10.56 -10.58
C ALA A 33 -14.98 -9.09 -11.03
N ILE A 34 -14.61 -8.81 -12.28
CA ILE A 34 -14.52 -7.43 -12.79
C ILE A 34 -15.88 -6.72 -12.74
N THR A 35 -16.96 -7.38 -13.15
CA THR A 35 -18.32 -6.82 -13.05
C THR A 35 -18.68 -6.48 -11.61
N THR A 36 -18.31 -7.35 -10.66
CA THR A 36 -18.55 -7.14 -9.23
C THR A 36 -17.73 -5.96 -8.70
N ILE A 37 -16.43 -5.88 -9.05
CA ILE A 37 -15.55 -4.77 -8.65
C ILE A 37 -16.09 -3.43 -9.17
N ILE A 38 -16.43 -3.35 -10.46
CA ILE A 38 -16.98 -2.13 -11.08
C ILE A 38 -18.34 -1.76 -10.46
N SER A 39 -19.12 -2.73 -9.98
CA SER A 39 -20.37 -2.47 -9.29
C SER A 39 -20.18 -1.77 -7.94
N PHE A 40 -19.02 -1.91 -7.30
CA PHE A 40 -18.68 -1.21 -6.05
C PHE A 40 -18.08 0.18 -6.28
N VAL A 41 -17.63 0.49 -7.49
CA VAL A 41 -17.19 1.85 -7.84
C VAL A 41 -18.43 2.71 -8.10
N ARG A 42 -18.80 3.54 -7.11
CA ARG A 42 -20.01 4.36 -7.12
C ARG A 42 -19.75 5.71 -6.46
N GLY A 43 -20.26 6.77 -7.07
CA GLY A 43 -20.15 8.13 -6.56
C GLY A 43 -20.13 9.14 -7.68
N GLU A 44 -20.45 10.40 -7.36
CA GLU A 44 -20.53 11.49 -8.33
C GLU A 44 -19.22 11.67 -9.10
N HIS A 45 -18.07 11.51 -8.42
CA HIS A 45 -16.74 11.74 -8.99
C HIS A 45 -16.21 10.57 -9.84
N VAL A 46 -16.80 9.39 -9.74
CA VAL A 46 -16.33 8.19 -10.47
C VAL A 46 -17.27 7.74 -11.57
N GLU A 47 -18.49 8.26 -11.62
CA GLU A 47 -19.51 7.82 -12.58
C GLU A 47 -19.07 8.04 -14.03
N ARG A 48 -18.50 9.22 -14.34
CA ARG A 48 -17.96 9.51 -15.68
C ARG A 48 -16.82 8.57 -16.05
N TRP A 49 -15.90 8.33 -15.11
CA TRP A 49 -14.80 7.39 -15.31
C TRP A 49 -15.33 5.99 -15.57
N ARG A 50 -16.27 5.51 -14.75
CA ARG A 50 -16.88 4.19 -14.85
C ARG A 50 -17.54 3.97 -16.21
N GLN A 51 -18.34 4.94 -16.67
CA GLN A 51 -19.00 4.88 -17.98
C GLN A 51 -17.98 4.81 -19.12
N SER A 52 -16.93 5.64 -19.07
CA SER A 52 -15.87 5.63 -20.07
C SER A 52 -15.08 4.32 -20.04
N PHE A 53 -14.78 3.81 -18.85
CA PHE A 53 -14.04 2.57 -18.62
C PHE A 53 -14.83 1.36 -19.16
N THR A 54 -16.10 1.23 -18.78
CA THR A 54 -16.98 0.18 -19.29
C THR A 54 -17.11 0.25 -20.81
N LYS A 55 -17.30 1.44 -21.40
CA LYS A 55 -17.38 1.58 -22.86
C LYS A 55 -16.11 1.12 -23.58
N LYS A 56 -14.95 1.37 -22.98
CA LYS A 56 -13.64 1.01 -23.57
C LYS A 56 -13.33 -0.48 -23.42
N HIS A 57 -13.63 -1.06 -22.27
CA HIS A 57 -13.16 -2.39 -21.88
C HIS A 57 -14.24 -3.48 -21.83
N HIS A 58 -15.52 -3.15 -21.96
CA HIS A 58 -16.59 -4.13 -21.91
C HIS A 58 -17.27 -4.25 -23.26
N GLN A 59 -17.12 -5.42 -23.90
CA GLN A 59 -17.72 -5.72 -25.19
C GLN A 59 -18.69 -6.90 -25.05
N GLY A 60 -19.98 -6.62 -25.29
CA GLY A 60 -21.04 -7.62 -25.11
C GLY A 60 -21.16 -8.06 -23.65
N ALA A 61 -20.73 -9.29 -23.35
CA ALA A 61 -20.76 -9.89 -22.00
C ALA A 61 -19.35 -10.15 -21.41
N HIS A 62 -18.30 -9.58 -22.02
CA HIS A 62 -16.91 -9.87 -21.66
C HIS A 62 -16.10 -8.59 -21.40
N TRP A 63 -15.16 -8.71 -20.48
CA TRP A 63 -14.15 -7.70 -20.21
C TRP A 63 -12.86 -7.99 -21.00
N ASP A 64 -12.36 -6.96 -21.69
CA ASP A 64 -11.15 -6.97 -22.51
C ASP A 64 -9.88 -6.83 -21.65
N PHE A 65 -9.66 -7.86 -20.82
CA PHE A 65 -8.46 -8.06 -20.02
C PHE A 65 -8.06 -9.52 -20.13
N ALA A 66 -6.76 -9.83 -20.29
CA ALA A 66 -6.32 -11.22 -20.33
C ALA A 66 -6.50 -11.89 -18.95
N THR A 67 -6.14 -11.18 -17.89
CA THR A 67 -6.22 -11.64 -16.50
C THR A 67 -6.91 -10.62 -15.60
N LEU A 68 -7.27 -11.04 -14.38
CA LEU A 68 -7.74 -10.12 -13.35
C LEU A 68 -6.62 -9.18 -12.86
N ALA A 69 -5.35 -9.60 -12.96
CA ALA A 69 -4.20 -8.77 -12.59
C ALA A 69 -4.01 -7.58 -13.55
N ASP A 70 -4.28 -7.77 -14.85
CA ASP A 70 -4.22 -6.68 -15.84
C ASP A 70 -5.26 -5.60 -15.53
N PHE A 71 -6.47 -6.02 -15.12
CA PHE A 71 -7.51 -5.11 -14.67
C PHE A 71 -7.07 -4.30 -13.43
N TRP A 72 -6.49 -4.97 -12.42
CA TRP A 72 -5.99 -4.27 -11.23
C TRP A 72 -4.88 -3.28 -11.56
N THR A 73 -3.99 -3.62 -12.51
CA THR A 73 -2.93 -2.71 -12.96
C THR A 73 -3.51 -1.43 -13.56
N GLU A 74 -4.54 -1.53 -14.39
CA GLU A 74 -5.19 -0.33 -14.95
C GLU A 74 -5.91 0.49 -13.87
N LEU A 75 -6.57 -0.18 -12.92
CA LEU A 75 -7.25 0.50 -11.82
C LEU A 75 -6.26 1.21 -10.88
N ASP A 76 -5.12 0.57 -10.61
CA ASP A 76 -4.03 1.12 -9.82
C ASP A 76 -3.45 2.37 -10.47
N GLY A 77 -3.27 2.36 -11.80
CA GLY A 77 -2.80 3.52 -12.55
C GLY A 77 -3.70 4.77 -12.43
N VAL A 78 -4.98 4.59 -12.10
CA VAL A 78 -5.94 5.69 -11.89
C VAL A 78 -5.95 6.16 -10.44
N TYR A 79 -6.03 5.21 -9.51
CA TYR A 79 -6.43 5.47 -8.12
C TYR A 79 -5.34 5.29 -7.07
N VAL A 80 -4.23 4.61 -7.37
CA VAL A 80 -3.04 4.71 -6.51
C VAL A 80 -2.62 6.19 -6.50
N ASP A 81 -2.45 6.74 -5.31
CA ASP A 81 -1.91 8.07 -5.18
C ASP A 81 -0.40 8.01 -5.50
N PRO A 82 0.07 8.63 -6.61
CA PRO A 82 1.49 8.65 -6.94
C PRO A 82 2.31 9.41 -5.89
N ASN A 83 1.66 10.23 -5.06
CA ASN A 83 2.29 10.91 -3.94
C ASN A 83 2.22 10.10 -2.65
N LEU A 84 1.53 8.94 -2.59
CA LEU A 84 1.52 8.11 -1.38
C LEU A 84 2.95 7.68 -1.04
N ALA A 85 3.66 7.12 -2.01
CA ALA A 85 5.04 6.69 -1.83
C ALA A 85 5.96 7.87 -1.46
N LYS A 86 5.79 9.03 -2.11
CA LYS A 86 6.56 10.25 -1.78
C LYS A 86 6.24 10.80 -0.39
N THR A 87 4.98 10.75 0.01
CA THR A 87 4.53 11.22 1.32
C THR A 87 4.97 10.26 2.42
N ALA A 88 4.88 8.95 2.17
CA ALA A 88 5.39 7.90 3.03
C ALA A 88 6.91 8.03 3.20
N GLN A 89 7.65 8.25 2.11
CA GLN A 89 9.08 8.56 2.17
C GLN A 89 9.36 9.82 3.02
N ALA A 90 8.66 10.92 2.78
CA ALA A 90 8.85 12.15 3.55
C ALA A 90 8.53 11.96 5.05
N ARG A 91 7.55 11.12 5.38
CA ARG A 91 7.22 10.73 6.75
C ARG A 91 8.25 9.77 7.34
N LEU A 92 8.77 8.82 6.55
CA LEU A 92 9.81 7.87 6.93
C LEU A 92 11.09 8.62 7.32
N GLU A 93 11.48 9.62 6.52
CA GLU A 93 12.61 10.51 6.79
C GLU A 93 12.47 11.28 8.12
N GLN A 94 11.23 11.50 8.58
CA GLN A 94 10.90 12.22 9.81
C GLN A 94 10.37 11.32 10.92
N CYS A 95 10.43 9.99 10.77
CA CYS A 95 9.89 9.03 11.73
C CYS A 95 10.82 8.86 12.93
N PHE A 96 10.99 9.88 13.76
CA PHE A 96 11.90 9.83 14.90
C PHE A 96 11.36 8.93 16.03
N MET A 97 12.19 8.07 16.61
CA MET A 97 11.81 7.29 17.79
C MET A 97 11.48 8.19 18.99
N GLY A 98 12.22 9.29 19.17
CA GLY A 98 11.91 10.32 20.18
C GLY A 98 11.91 9.77 21.62
N GLN A 99 10.75 9.81 22.29
CA GLN A 99 10.53 9.18 23.61
C GLN A 99 9.68 7.90 23.54
N ARG A 100 9.25 7.48 22.34
CA ARG A 100 8.40 6.31 22.14
C ARG A 100 9.09 5.01 22.55
N GLU A 101 8.28 4.00 22.80
CA GLU A 101 8.72 2.61 22.97
C GLU A 101 9.30 2.07 21.66
N ALA A 102 10.25 1.14 21.75
CA ALA A 102 10.92 0.57 20.57
C ALA A 102 9.92 -0.12 19.63
N ASN A 103 9.01 -0.90 20.19
CA ASN A 103 8.05 -1.68 19.41
C ASN A 103 7.13 -0.78 18.55
N ASP A 104 6.60 0.29 19.13
CA ASP A 104 5.74 1.25 18.41
C ASP A 104 6.52 1.97 17.29
N PHE A 105 7.78 2.33 17.56
CA PHE A 105 8.65 2.93 16.55
C PHE A 105 8.90 1.99 15.37
N PHE A 106 9.28 0.74 15.63
CA PHE A 106 9.55 -0.24 14.58
C PHE A 106 8.30 -0.57 13.77
N GLN A 107 7.13 -0.67 14.42
CA GLN A 107 5.86 -0.88 13.73
C GLN A 107 5.54 0.26 12.76
N ASP A 108 5.58 1.51 13.22
CA ASP A 108 5.32 2.67 12.37
C ASP A 108 6.36 2.82 11.25
N PHE A 109 7.63 2.49 11.55
CA PHE A 109 8.72 2.57 10.57
C PHE A 109 8.55 1.51 9.47
N GLU A 110 8.23 0.26 9.81
CA GLU A 110 7.95 -0.82 8.86
C GLU A 110 6.76 -0.47 7.96
N GLU A 111 5.68 0.06 8.55
CA GLU A 111 4.51 0.48 7.77
C GLU A 111 4.85 1.57 6.75
N LEU A 112 5.68 2.55 7.13
CA LEU A 112 6.12 3.63 6.24
C LEU A 112 7.08 3.15 5.15
N VAL A 113 7.94 2.16 5.44
CA VAL A 113 8.83 1.51 4.46
C VAL A 113 8.00 0.81 3.38
N ASP A 114 7.01 0.02 3.80
CA ASP A 114 6.10 -0.69 2.89
C ASP A 114 5.27 0.30 2.03
N GLN A 115 4.72 1.35 2.66
CA GLN A 115 3.96 2.39 1.94
C GLN A 115 4.80 3.20 0.96
N ALA A 116 6.10 3.37 1.25
CA ALA A 116 7.05 4.01 0.35
C ALA A 116 7.50 3.08 -0.79
N GLY A 117 7.20 1.79 -0.69
CA GLY A 117 7.59 0.77 -1.67
C GLY A 117 9.05 0.32 -1.55
N PHE A 118 9.66 0.49 -0.38
CA PHE A 118 11.03 0.06 -0.09
C PHE A 118 11.05 -1.28 0.63
N GLN A 119 12.21 -1.93 0.67
CA GLN A 119 12.45 -3.10 1.51
C GLN A 119 13.31 -2.72 2.72
N THR A 120 13.05 -3.31 3.89
CA THR A 120 13.84 -3.06 5.12
C THR A 120 15.31 -3.46 4.99
N SER A 121 15.64 -4.33 4.03
CA SER A 121 17.01 -4.73 3.69
C SER A 121 17.79 -3.70 2.87
N GLU A 122 17.13 -2.66 2.34
CA GLU A 122 17.80 -1.65 1.54
C GLU A 122 18.70 -0.76 2.41
N ALA A 123 19.92 -0.49 1.92
CA ALA A 123 20.91 0.29 2.65
C ALA A 123 20.41 1.69 3.04
N HIS A 124 19.56 2.30 2.21
CA HIS A 124 18.97 3.61 2.50
C HIS A 124 17.96 3.54 3.66
N VAL A 125 17.20 2.44 3.80
CA VAL A 125 16.26 2.23 4.91
C VAL A 125 17.03 2.03 6.22
N ILE A 126 18.13 1.27 6.18
CA ILE A 126 19.00 1.07 7.35
C ILE A 126 19.64 2.39 7.80
N ASP A 127 20.08 3.25 6.87
CA ASP A 127 20.58 4.59 7.19
C ASP A 127 19.50 5.47 7.84
N LEU A 128 18.27 5.45 7.32
CA LEU A 128 17.13 6.15 7.92
C LEU A 128 16.83 5.63 9.33
N LEU A 129 16.86 4.31 9.53
CA LEU A 129 16.67 3.69 10.84
C LEU A 129 17.71 4.20 11.84
N GLN A 130 18.99 4.20 11.46
CA GLN A 130 20.08 4.69 12.32
C GLN A 130 19.96 6.17 12.64
N ARG A 131 19.49 7.00 11.69
CA ARG A 131 19.29 8.44 11.93
C ARG A 131 18.12 8.71 12.87
N ASN A 132 17.08 7.88 12.80
CA ASN A 132 15.82 8.12 13.47
C ASN A 132 15.67 7.38 14.81
N ALA A 133 16.46 6.32 15.04
CA ALA A 133 16.53 5.61 16.32
C ALA A 133 17.16 6.46 17.44
N LYS A 134 16.82 6.15 18.70
CA LYS A 134 17.42 6.84 19.87
C LYS A 134 18.94 6.59 19.91
N LYS A 135 19.72 7.66 20.06
CA LYS A 135 21.19 7.59 20.23
C LYS A 135 21.63 6.62 21.33
N SER A 136 20.87 6.52 22.42
CA SER A 136 21.18 5.60 23.52
C SER A 136 21.08 4.13 23.09
N ILE A 137 20.09 3.76 22.28
CA ILE A 137 19.94 2.39 21.76
C ILE A 137 21.08 2.07 20.80
N ILE A 138 21.39 3.00 19.89
CA ILE A 138 22.52 2.86 18.97
C ILE A 138 23.83 2.65 19.75
N GLN A 139 24.07 3.47 20.78
CA GLN A 139 25.26 3.34 21.63
C GLN A 139 25.29 2.01 22.39
N THR A 140 24.15 1.53 22.91
CA THR A 140 24.07 0.23 23.60
C THR A 140 24.38 -0.94 22.66
N ILE A 141 23.85 -0.92 21.43
CA ILE A 141 24.10 -1.96 20.42
C ILE A 141 25.58 -1.99 20.02
N TYR A 142 26.18 -0.82 19.75
CA TYR A 142 27.60 -0.77 19.45
C TYR A 142 28.47 -1.16 20.66
N ALA A 143 28.07 -0.79 21.87
CA ALA A 143 28.79 -1.14 23.10
C ALA A 143 28.69 -2.64 23.45
N SER A 144 27.66 -3.35 22.98
CA SER A 144 27.54 -4.81 23.17
C SER A 144 28.47 -5.60 22.24
N GLY A 145 29.22 -4.93 21.36
CA GLY A 145 30.09 -5.57 20.37
C GLY A 145 29.33 -6.18 19.19
N THR A 146 28.01 -5.96 19.13
CA THR A 146 27.15 -6.39 18.02
C THR A 146 27.21 -5.32 16.94
N ASN A 147 27.72 -5.67 15.76
CA ASN A 147 27.53 -4.85 14.56
C ASN A 147 26.32 -5.39 13.82
N PRO A 148 25.16 -4.70 13.83
CA PRO A 148 23.94 -5.21 13.19
C PRO A 148 24.18 -5.39 11.70
N ALA A 149 24.03 -6.62 11.21
CA ALA A 149 24.23 -6.95 9.80
C ALA A 149 22.97 -6.65 8.96
N ASP A 150 21.81 -6.64 9.59
CA ASP A 150 20.50 -6.50 8.97
C ASP A 150 19.54 -5.73 9.89
N TYR A 151 18.34 -5.49 9.38
CA TYR A 151 17.28 -4.75 10.08
C TYR A 151 16.85 -5.43 11.38
N ASP A 152 16.74 -6.76 11.40
CA ASP A 152 16.27 -7.52 12.56
C ASP A 152 17.23 -7.40 13.75
N ALA A 153 18.54 -7.27 13.50
CA ALA A 153 19.53 -7.03 14.54
C ALA A 153 19.39 -5.66 15.25
N TRP A 154 18.55 -4.75 14.76
CA TRP A 154 18.22 -3.48 15.41
C TRP A 154 16.96 -3.52 16.28
N LYS A 155 16.09 -4.51 16.07
CA LYS A 155 14.78 -4.65 16.73
C LYS A 155 14.92 -5.30 18.11
#